data_AF-A0AAW1SLQ8-F1
#
_entry.id   AF-A0AAW1SLQ8-F1
#
_cell.length_a   1.000
_cell.length_b   1.000
_cell.length_c   1.000
_cell.angle_alpha   90.00
_cell.angle_beta   90.00
_cell.angle_gamma   90.00
#
_symmetry.space_group_name_H-M   'P 1'
#
loop_
_entity.id
_entity.type
_entity.pdbx_description
1 polymer ?
#
loop_
_entity_poly.entity_id
_entity_poly.type
_entity_poly.pdbx_seq_one_letter_code
_entity_poly.pdbx_strand_id
1 'polypeptide(L)'
;MPYDKDPHDPWGKDSDVEDDYSPPLEKQFDNAKASAAASLSYRPHSRAELKLKLRDKGFDSALAARALDRLEELGMLSDAQFAETFARSKWRQARWAPSRIRMELLRRGLAKADIETGLHAVFGSNLNSVTLCPPDAEECDLDDAVHEPERLDRQLLEAGPSKHLSKGQIHFADVDA
;
A
#
# COMPACT_ATOMS: atom_id res chain seq x y z
N MET A 1 3.79 43.35 -53.43
CA MET A 1 2.99 44.04 -52.40
C MET A 1 3.50 43.56 -51.06
N PRO A 2 4.19 44.42 -50.29
CA PRO A 2 4.63 44.08 -48.95
C PRO A 2 3.40 44.05 -48.04
N TYR A 3 3.28 43.04 -47.19
CA TYR A 3 2.19 42.97 -46.23
C TYR A 3 2.35 44.11 -45.22
N ASP A 4 1.38 45.02 -45.22
CA ASP A 4 1.20 45.99 -44.15
C ASP A 4 0.98 45.21 -42.85
N LYS A 5 1.87 45.40 -41.88
CA LYS A 5 1.65 44.90 -40.52
C LYS A 5 0.45 45.64 -39.95
N ASP A 6 -0.63 44.92 -39.67
CA ASP A 6 -1.79 45.45 -38.96
C ASP A 6 -1.34 46.16 -37.67
N PRO A 7 -1.63 47.46 -37.48
CA PRO A 7 -1.10 48.24 -36.34
C PRO A 7 -1.75 47.92 -34.98
N HIS A 8 -2.58 46.89 -34.90
CA HIS A 8 -3.30 46.56 -33.68
C HIS A 8 -3.44 45.05 -33.52
N ASP A 9 -2.33 44.40 -33.17
CA ASP A 9 -2.42 43.21 -32.31
C ASP A 9 -2.37 43.72 -30.86
N PRO A 10 -3.52 43.93 -30.20
CA PRO A 10 -3.56 44.41 -28.81
C PRO A 10 -3.01 43.38 -27.82
N TRP A 11 -2.76 42.15 -28.27
CA TRP A 11 -2.14 41.09 -27.48
C TRP A 11 -0.65 41.00 -27.78
N GLY A 12 0.01 42.16 -27.78
CA GLY A 12 1.44 42.21 -27.48
C GLY A 12 1.66 41.40 -26.21
N LYS A 13 2.20 40.20 -26.37
CA LYS A 13 2.69 39.35 -25.27
C LYS A 13 3.97 39.98 -24.72
N ASP A 14 3.87 41.26 -24.35
CA ASP A 14 4.83 41.95 -23.52
C ASP A 14 4.47 41.59 -22.08
N SER A 15 4.76 40.36 -21.69
CA SER A 15 4.97 40.06 -20.29
C SER A 15 5.58 38.67 -20.16
N ASP A 16 6.89 38.66 -20.02
CA ASP A 16 7.57 37.78 -19.06
C ASP A 16 7.02 38.05 -17.64
N VAL A 17 5.69 37.92 -17.42
CA VAL A 17 5.16 37.77 -16.07
C VAL A 17 5.47 36.31 -15.74
N GLU A 18 6.63 36.10 -15.13
CA GLU A 18 6.77 35.01 -14.19
C GLU A 18 5.66 35.21 -13.16
N ASP A 19 4.53 34.56 -13.39
CA ASP A 19 3.37 34.66 -12.53
C ASP A 19 3.79 33.97 -11.22
N ASP A 20 4.21 34.76 -10.23
CA ASP A 20 4.47 34.38 -8.84
C ASP A 20 3.14 33.99 -8.14
N TYR A 21 2.30 33.27 -8.87
CA TYR A 21 1.05 32.71 -8.41
C TYR A 21 1.38 31.51 -7.53
N SER A 22 1.72 31.80 -6.28
CA SER A 22 1.71 30.80 -5.21
C SER A 22 0.25 30.55 -4.81
N PRO A 23 -0.29 29.33 -5.02
CA PRO A 23 -1.67 29.03 -4.65
C PRO A 23 -1.91 29.27 -3.16
N PRO A 24 -3.14 29.60 -2.72
CA PRO A 24 -3.45 29.71 -1.30
C PRO A 24 -3.04 28.45 -0.52
N LEU A 25 -2.58 28.63 0.73
CA LEU A 25 -2.05 27.54 1.57
C LEU A 25 -3.00 26.35 1.71
N GLU A 26 -4.30 26.60 1.77
CA GLU A 26 -5.34 25.55 1.84
C GLU A 26 -5.33 24.66 0.59
N LYS A 27 -5.21 25.27 -0.59
CA LYS A 27 -5.12 24.54 -1.86
C LYS A 27 -3.80 23.75 -1.96
N GLN A 28 -2.70 24.32 -1.46
CA GLN A 28 -1.43 23.60 -1.39
C GLN A 28 -1.53 22.37 -0.47
N PHE A 29 -2.21 22.49 0.66
CA PHE A 29 -2.46 21.39 1.59
C PHE A 29 -3.28 20.28 0.95
N ASP A 30 -4.37 20.61 0.27
CA ASP A 30 -5.19 19.63 -0.43
C ASP A 30 -4.43 18.92 -1.54
N ASN A 31 -3.60 19.66 -2.29
CA ASN A 31 -2.73 19.08 -3.30
C ASN A 31 -1.70 18.12 -2.70
N ALA A 32 -1.07 18.48 -1.57
CA ALA A 32 -0.11 17.62 -0.87
C ALA A 32 -0.79 16.33 -0.37
N LYS A 33 -1.95 16.46 0.27
CA LYS A 33 -2.77 15.35 0.76
C LYS A 33 -3.19 14.42 -0.38
N ALA A 34 -3.73 14.96 -1.47
CA ALA A 34 -4.14 14.18 -2.64
C ALA A 34 -2.95 13.45 -3.28
N SER A 35 -1.80 14.12 -3.39
CA SER A 35 -0.55 13.54 -3.91
C SER A 35 -0.04 12.36 -3.04
N ALA A 36 -0.10 12.50 -1.72
CA ALA A 36 0.29 11.44 -0.79
C ALA A 36 -0.71 10.27 -0.83
N ALA A 37 -2.01 10.55 -0.82
CA ALA A 37 -3.08 9.55 -0.95
C ALA A 37 -2.94 8.75 -2.26
N ALA A 38 -2.70 9.41 -3.39
CA ALA A 38 -2.47 8.73 -4.67
C ALA A 38 -1.23 7.80 -4.64
N SER A 39 -0.19 8.17 -3.88
CA SER A 39 0.97 7.30 -3.71
C SER A 39 0.62 6.05 -2.89
N LEU A 40 -0.15 6.23 -1.80
CA LEU A 40 -0.63 5.13 -0.95
C LEU A 40 -1.56 4.17 -1.71
N SER A 41 -2.41 4.67 -2.61
CA SER A 41 -3.28 3.84 -3.44
C SER A 41 -2.53 2.92 -4.40
N TYR A 42 -1.33 3.31 -4.85
CA TYR A 42 -0.53 2.48 -5.76
C TYR A 42 0.26 1.41 -5.01
N ARG A 43 0.87 1.77 -3.87
CA ARG A 43 1.61 0.83 -3.02
C ARG A 43 1.72 1.36 -1.59
N PRO A 44 1.91 0.49 -0.59
CA PRO A 44 2.21 0.94 0.76
C PRO A 44 3.52 1.75 0.79
N HIS A 45 3.50 2.84 1.53
CA HIS A 45 4.63 3.74 1.72
C HIS A 45 4.77 4.09 3.19
N SER A 46 6.01 4.34 3.64
CA SER A 46 6.24 4.91 4.97
C SER A 46 6.05 6.42 4.97
N ARG A 47 5.79 6.97 6.15
CA ARG A 47 5.71 8.42 6.39
C ARG A 47 6.97 9.14 5.93
N ALA A 48 8.14 8.55 6.17
CA ALA A 48 9.43 9.11 5.74
C ALA A 48 9.57 9.15 4.20
N GLU A 49 9.16 8.08 3.51
CA GLU A 49 9.16 8.05 2.03
C GLU A 49 8.20 9.10 1.45
N LEU A 50 7.00 9.24 2.02
CA LEU A 50 6.03 10.23 1.55
C LEU A 50 6.52 11.67 1.82
N LYS A 51 7.16 11.91 2.97
CA LYS A 51 7.73 13.23 3.29
C LYS A 51 8.79 13.65 2.28
N LEU A 52 9.69 12.73 1.90
CA LEU A 52 10.69 12.98 0.85
C LEU A 52 10.00 13.26 -0.49
N LYS A 53 9.02 12.43 -0.87
CA LYS A 53 8.30 12.57 -2.13
C LYS A 53 7.51 13.88 -2.24
N LEU A 54 6.94 14.36 -1.14
CA LEU A 54 6.25 15.67 -1.11
C LEU A 54 7.23 16.83 -1.20
N ARG A 55 8.37 16.75 -0.50
CA ARG A 55 9.42 17.76 -0.61
C ARG A 55 9.98 17.85 -2.03
N ASP A 56 10.21 16.71 -2.68
CA ASP A 56 10.74 16.65 -4.04
C ASP A 56 9.73 17.20 -5.08
N LYS A 57 8.43 17.24 -4.74
CA LYS A 57 7.38 17.93 -5.50
C LYS A 57 7.28 19.43 -5.24
N GLY A 58 8.12 19.97 -4.35
CA GLY A 58 8.14 21.39 -4.00
C GLY A 58 7.17 21.81 -2.89
N PHE A 59 6.57 20.87 -2.17
CA PHE A 59 5.72 21.23 -1.02
C PHE A 59 6.58 21.64 0.19
N ASP A 60 6.12 22.67 0.91
CA ASP A 60 6.71 23.05 2.18
C ASP A 60 6.68 21.90 3.20
N SER A 61 7.74 21.80 4.00
CA SER A 61 7.93 20.70 4.94
C SER A 61 6.89 20.67 6.08
N ALA A 62 6.43 21.82 6.56
CA ALA A 62 5.41 21.90 7.61
C ALA A 62 4.03 21.56 7.04
N LEU A 63 3.74 22.03 5.83
CA LEU A 63 2.52 21.68 5.11
C LEU A 63 2.45 20.18 4.78
N ALA A 64 3.56 19.60 4.31
CA ALA A 64 3.66 18.17 4.06
C ALA A 64 3.47 17.35 5.35
N ALA A 65 4.08 17.76 6.47
CA ALA A 65 3.90 17.10 7.76
C ALA A 65 2.42 17.10 8.18
N ARG A 66 1.74 18.26 8.11
CA ARG A 66 0.31 18.37 8.42
C ARG A 66 -0.56 17.50 7.52
N ALA A 67 -0.24 17.41 6.23
CA ALA A 67 -0.99 16.56 5.30
C ALA A 67 -0.83 15.08 5.65
N LEU A 68 0.37 14.66 6.04
CA LEU A 68 0.65 13.29 6.49
C LEU A 68 -0.04 12.98 7.83
N ASP A 69 -0.02 13.91 8.78
CA ASP A 69 -0.75 13.77 10.06
C ASP A 69 -2.24 13.53 9.79
N ARG A 70 -2.84 14.28 8.87
CA ARG A 70 -4.24 14.07 8.51
C ARG A 70 -4.50 12.70 7.88
N LEU A 71 -3.58 12.17 7.08
CA LEU A 71 -3.73 10.83 6.49
C LEU A 71 -3.57 9.73 7.54
N GLU A 72 -2.72 9.96 8.54
CA GLU A 72 -2.52 9.07 9.69
C GLU A 72 -3.76 9.05 10.60
N GLU A 73 -4.36 10.21 10.88
CA GLU A 73 -5.65 10.32 11.60
C GLU A 73 -6.79 9.60 10.87
N LEU A 74 -6.78 9.60 9.54
CA LEU A 74 -7.75 8.89 8.71
C LEU A 74 -7.48 7.38 8.62
N GLY A 75 -6.40 6.88 9.25
CA GLY A 75 -5.99 5.48 9.19
C GLY A 75 -5.47 5.03 7.83
N MET A 76 -5.20 5.96 6.91
CA MET A 76 -4.67 5.66 5.58
C MET A 76 -3.16 5.44 5.59
N LEU A 77 -2.47 5.99 6.60
CA LEU A 77 -1.03 5.86 6.77
C LEU A 77 -0.74 5.18 8.11
N SER A 78 0.06 4.12 8.07
CA SER A 78 0.58 3.46 9.28
C SER A 78 1.96 2.88 9.00
N ASP A 79 2.98 3.42 9.67
CA ASP A 79 4.35 2.92 9.56
C ASP A 79 4.48 1.49 10.13
N ALA A 80 3.65 1.13 11.11
CA ALA A 80 3.59 -0.22 11.66
C ALA A 80 3.05 -1.24 10.63
N GLN A 81 1.97 -0.91 9.93
CA GLN A 81 1.43 -1.77 8.85
C GLN A 81 2.40 -1.88 7.67
N PHE A 82 3.09 -0.78 7.35
CA PHE A 82 4.17 -0.81 6.36
C PHE A 82 5.30 -1.75 6.79
N ALA A 83 5.77 -1.63 8.05
CA ALA A 83 6.82 -2.48 8.59
C ALA A 83 6.43 -3.97 8.56
N GLU A 84 5.19 -4.29 8.90
CA GLU A 84 4.65 -5.66 8.82
C GLU A 84 4.67 -6.19 7.39
N THR A 85 4.08 -5.45 6.44
CA THR A 85 3.99 -5.86 5.03
C THR A 85 5.38 -6.03 4.42
N PHE A 86 6.28 -5.10 4.73
CA PHE A 86 7.67 -5.16 4.30
C PHE A 86 8.39 -6.38 4.88
N ALA A 87 8.24 -6.65 6.17
CA ALA A 87 8.84 -7.80 6.83
C ALA A 87 8.33 -9.12 6.23
N ARG A 88 7.01 -9.24 6.03
CA ARG A 88 6.37 -10.40 5.41
C ARG A 88 6.92 -10.67 4.00
N SER A 89 7.00 -9.63 3.17
CA SER A 89 7.56 -9.72 1.82
C SER A 89 9.04 -10.14 1.84
N LYS A 90 9.88 -9.51 2.67
CA LYS A 90 11.31 -9.81 2.73
C LYS A 90 11.63 -11.17 3.33
N TRP A 91 10.82 -11.63 4.27
CA TRP A 91 10.93 -12.99 4.76
C TRP A 91 10.58 -13.99 3.66
N ARG A 92 9.41 -13.88 3.04
CA ARG A 92 8.93 -14.86 2.06
C ARG A 92 9.77 -14.88 0.78
N GLN A 93 10.07 -13.72 0.21
CA GLN A 93 10.70 -13.63 -1.12
C GLN A 93 12.23 -13.67 -1.05
N ALA A 94 12.82 -13.01 -0.04
CA ALA A 94 14.26 -12.79 0.03
C ALA A 94 14.93 -13.56 1.17
N ARG A 95 14.17 -14.26 2.02
CA ARG A 95 14.66 -15.05 3.16
C ARG A 95 15.51 -14.21 4.12
N TRP A 96 15.15 -12.93 4.30
CA TRP A 96 15.87 -12.06 5.20
C TRP A 96 15.59 -12.41 6.65
N ALA A 97 16.65 -12.40 7.48
CA ALA A 97 16.51 -12.50 8.92
C ALA A 97 15.83 -11.24 9.50
N PRO A 98 15.09 -11.36 10.63
CA PRO A 98 14.44 -10.21 11.28
C PRO A 98 15.38 -9.06 11.58
N SER A 99 16.61 -9.35 12.01
CA SER A 99 17.64 -8.35 12.31
C SER A 99 18.00 -7.50 11.08
N ARG A 100 18.12 -8.14 9.91
CA ARG A 100 18.38 -7.44 8.64
C ARG A 100 17.18 -6.58 8.23
N ILE A 101 15.96 -7.10 8.36
CA ILE A 101 14.72 -6.35 8.06
C ILE A 101 14.63 -5.12 8.96
N ARG A 102 14.86 -5.28 10.27
CA ARG A 102 14.88 -4.21 11.26
C ARG A 102 15.87 -3.10 10.88
N MET A 103 17.11 -3.48 10.52
CA MET A 103 18.13 -2.52 10.09
C MET A 103 17.69 -1.75 8.84
N GLU A 104 17.08 -2.42 7.87
CA GLU A 104 16.61 -1.78 6.65
C GLU A 104 15.45 -0.81 6.93
N LEU A 105 14.50 -1.19 7.79
CA LEU A 105 13.40 -0.31 8.20
C LEU A 105 13.92 0.94 8.94
N LEU A 106 14.95 0.79 9.79
CA LEU A 106 15.61 1.92 10.43
C LEU A 106 16.31 2.84 9.41
N ARG A 107 16.98 2.29 8.40
CA ARG A 107 17.59 3.07 7.31
C ARG A 107 16.58 3.86 6.50
N ARG A 108 15.36 3.33 6.36
CA ARG A 108 14.23 4.01 5.72
C ARG A 108 13.59 5.11 6.58
N GLY A 109 14.02 5.23 7.84
CA GLY A 109 13.59 6.30 8.75
C GLY A 109 12.32 5.99 9.53
N LEU A 110 11.93 4.72 9.67
CA LEU A 110 10.81 4.34 10.53
C LEU A 110 11.17 4.44 12.02
N ALA A 111 10.19 4.78 12.85
CA ALA A 111 10.39 4.81 14.29
C ALA A 111 10.53 3.38 14.84
N LYS A 112 11.38 3.24 15.87
CA LYS A 112 11.66 1.93 16.50
C LYS A 112 10.38 1.23 16.99
N ALA A 113 9.42 1.99 17.52
CA ALA A 113 8.16 1.44 18.04
C ALA A 113 7.32 0.77 16.94
N ASP A 114 7.20 1.42 15.78
CA ASP A 114 6.44 0.89 14.64
C ASP A 114 7.11 -0.32 14.02
N ILE A 115 8.45 -0.29 13.96
CA ILE A 115 9.25 -1.44 13.51
C ILE A 115 9.01 -2.65 14.40
N GLU A 116 9.06 -2.47 15.73
CA GLU A 116 8.80 -3.58 16.65
C GLU A 116 7.39 -4.12 16.51
N THR A 117 6.42 -3.22 16.37
CA THR A 117 5.01 -3.59 16.20
C THR A 117 4.83 -4.44 14.94
N GLY A 118 5.38 -3.98 13.81
CA GLY A 118 5.29 -4.72 12.54
C GLY A 118 6.08 -6.03 12.54
N LEU A 119 7.28 -6.05 13.13
CA LEU A 119 8.07 -7.29 13.25
C LEU A 119 7.37 -8.29 14.18
N HIS A 120 6.77 -7.84 15.26
CA HIS A 120 6.04 -8.69 16.20
C HIS A 120 4.80 -9.32 15.55
N ALA A 121 4.09 -8.59 14.69
CA ALA A 121 2.97 -9.14 13.93
C ALA A 121 3.38 -10.30 12.99
N VAL A 122 4.60 -10.25 12.46
CA VAL A 122 5.11 -11.26 11.52
C VAL A 122 5.79 -12.43 12.23
N PHE A 123 6.71 -12.15 13.16
CA PHE A 123 7.57 -13.14 13.81
C PHE A 123 7.11 -13.56 15.20
N GLY A 124 6.08 -12.90 15.75
CA GLY A 124 5.63 -13.07 17.13
C GLY A 124 6.58 -12.44 18.15
N SER A 125 6.37 -12.79 19.42
CA SER A 125 7.16 -12.32 20.57
C SER A 125 8.55 -12.95 20.67
N ASN A 126 8.82 -14.02 19.91
CA ASN A 126 10.11 -14.70 19.89
C ASN A 126 10.87 -14.42 18.57
N LEU A 127 11.56 -13.28 18.54
CA LEU A 127 12.42 -12.88 17.41
C LEU A 127 13.71 -13.72 17.29
N ASN A 128 13.97 -14.64 18.23
CA ASN A 128 15.24 -15.36 18.35
C ASN A 128 15.22 -16.77 17.74
N SER A 129 14.06 -17.32 17.40
CA SER A 129 13.93 -18.64 16.76
C SER A 129 13.09 -18.55 15.48
N VAL A 130 13.56 -17.79 14.50
CA VAL A 130 12.88 -17.72 13.21
C VAL A 130 13.36 -18.86 12.33
N THR A 131 12.51 -19.88 12.16
CA THR A 131 12.68 -20.89 11.12
C THR A 131 12.53 -20.18 9.78
N LEU A 132 13.63 -20.06 9.03
CA LEU A 132 13.60 -19.59 7.64
C LEU A 132 12.61 -20.47 6.87
N CYS A 133 11.71 -19.85 6.10
CA CYS A 133 10.75 -20.59 5.28
C CYS A 133 11.54 -21.62 4.43
N PRO A 134 11.26 -22.94 4.49
CA PRO A 134 12.02 -23.94 3.76
C PRO A 134 12.11 -23.62 2.26
N PRO A 135 13.18 -24.05 1.56
CA PRO A 135 13.31 -23.91 0.10
C PRO A 135 12.11 -24.48 -0.67
N ASP A 136 11.42 -25.46 -0.10
CA ASP A 136 10.41 -26.29 -0.79
C ASP A 136 8.96 -26.02 -0.34
N ALA A 137 8.68 -24.87 0.29
CA ALA A 137 7.31 -24.48 0.62
C ALA A 137 6.59 -24.01 -0.66
N GLU A 138 5.92 -24.93 -1.35
CA GLU A 138 5.29 -24.73 -2.66
C GLU A 138 4.11 -23.74 -2.67
N GLU A 139 3.47 -23.40 -1.55
CA GLU A 139 2.36 -22.44 -1.55
C GLU A 139 2.35 -21.59 -0.26
N CYS A 140 2.49 -20.28 -0.43
CA CYS A 140 1.96 -19.30 0.51
C CYS A 140 1.17 -18.32 -0.34
N ASP A 141 -0.02 -18.77 -0.73
CA ASP A 141 -0.96 -18.00 -1.53
C ASP A 141 -1.06 -16.57 -1.00
N LEU A 142 -0.86 -15.68 -1.96
CA LEU A 142 -1.06 -14.26 -1.83
C LEU A 142 -2.56 -14.03 -1.80
N ASP A 143 -3.22 -14.16 -0.65
CA ASP A 143 -4.48 -13.47 -0.34
C ASP A 143 -4.84 -13.67 1.13
N ASP A 144 -4.56 -12.64 1.95
CA ASP A 144 -5.36 -12.33 3.14
C ASP A 144 -5.46 -10.80 3.23
N ALA A 145 -6.35 -10.33 2.36
CA ALA A 145 -7.13 -9.11 2.31
C ALA A 145 -6.94 -8.04 3.43
N VAL A 146 -6.34 -6.92 3.03
CA VAL A 146 -6.81 -5.57 3.41
C VAL A 146 -7.19 -4.80 2.13
N HIS A 147 -8.11 -5.34 1.34
CA HIS A 147 -8.94 -4.56 0.41
C HIS A 147 -10.10 -5.44 -0.09
N GLU A 148 -11.33 -5.11 0.32
CA GLU A 148 -12.54 -5.54 -0.37
C GLU A 148 -12.84 -4.47 -1.45
N PRO A 149 -12.64 -4.77 -2.74
CA PRO A 149 -13.39 -4.10 -3.77
C PRO A 149 -14.36 -5.11 -4.39
N GLU A 150 -15.65 -4.83 -4.20
CA GLU A 150 -16.77 -5.47 -4.88
C GLU A 150 -16.44 -5.76 -6.36
N ARG A 151 -16.09 -7.00 -6.66
CA ARG A 151 -16.13 -7.57 -8.01
C ARG A 151 -16.87 -8.88 -7.95
N LEU A 152 -18.18 -8.73 -7.79
CA LEU A 152 -19.13 -9.81 -7.98
C LEU A 152 -19.03 -10.26 -9.45
N ASP A 153 -18.35 -11.37 -9.67
CA ASP A 153 -18.20 -12.00 -10.98
C ASP A 153 -19.58 -12.37 -11.55
N ARG A 154 -19.89 -11.76 -12.70
CA ARG A 154 -20.90 -12.25 -13.63
C ARG A 154 -20.36 -13.54 -14.24
N GLN A 155 -21.08 -14.64 -14.04
CA GLN A 155 -20.90 -15.97 -14.66
C GLN A 155 -20.01 -16.95 -13.88
N LEU A 156 -20.63 -17.72 -12.98
CA LEU A 156 -20.55 -19.19 -12.92
C LEU A 156 -21.15 -19.68 -11.61
N LEU A 157 -22.46 -19.99 -11.58
CA LEU A 157 -23.05 -21.11 -10.81
C LEU A 157 -24.59 -21.15 -10.99
N GLU A 158 -25.08 -21.17 -12.24
CA GLU A 158 -26.40 -21.77 -12.51
C GLU A 158 -26.22 -23.28 -12.72
N ALA A 159 -25.89 -23.98 -11.65
CA ALA A 159 -26.11 -25.43 -11.56
C ALA A 159 -26.49 -25.72 -10.11
N GLY A 160 -27.79 -25.61 -9.83
CA GLY A 160 -28.37 -25.94 -8.54
C GLY A 160 -28.18 -27.42 -8.17
N PRO A 161 -28.28 -27.76 -6.88
CA PRO A 161 -28.04 -29.13 -6.39
C PRO A 161 -29.26 -30.04 -6.61
N SER A 162 -29.02 -31.35 -6.48
CA SER A 162 -29.97 -32.43 -6.17
C SER A 162 -30.41 -33.32 -7.33
N LYS A 163 -29.99 -34.60 -7.25
CA LYS A 163 -30.91 -35.74 -7.07
C LYS A 163 -30.15 -37.07 -6.93
N HIS A 164 -30.31 -37.67 -5.76
CA HIS A 164 -30.54 -39.10 -5.53
C HIS A 164 -29.46 -40.09 -5.98
N LEU A 165 -28.65 -40.55 -5.02
CA LEU A 165 -28.05 -41.88 -5.06
C LEU A 165 -28.78 -42.76 -4.03
N SER A 166 -29.53 -43.72 -4.53
CA SER A 166 -30.20 -44.74 -3.75
C SER A 166 -29.29 -45.97 -3.59
N LYS A 167 -29.39 -46.54 -2.38
CA LYS A 167 -29.20 -47.96 -2.02
C LYS A 167 -27.82 -48.58 -2.28
N GLY A 168 -26.96 -48.49 -1.27
CA GLY A 168 -25.89 -49.45 -1.00
C GLY A 168 -26.16 -50.18 0.32
N GLN A 169 -26.50 -51.45 0.21
CA GLN A 169 -26.94 -52.36 1.26
C GLN A 169 -25.72 -52.84 2.08
N ILE A 170 -25.63 -52.45 3.36
CA ILE A 170 -24.70 -53.07 4.31
C ILE A 170 -25.39 -54.27 4.95
N HIS A 171 -24.97 -55.48 4.57
CA HIS A 171 -25.32 -56.70 5.30
C HIS A 171 -24.39 -56.81 6.51
N PHE A 172 -25.00 -56.85 7.70
CA PHE A 172 -24.38 -57.28 8.95
C PHE A 172 -24.79 -58.73 9.21
N ALA A 173 -23.81 -59.63 9.32
CA ALA A 173 -23.88 -60.99 9.85
C ALA A 173 -22.44 -61.53 9.87
N ASP A 174 -21.89 -62.21 10.88
CA ASP A 174 -22.40 -62.63 12.17
C ASP A 174 -21.22 -62.74 13.16
N VAL A 175 -21.58 -62.61 14.44
CA VAL A 175 -20.87 -63.08 15.62
C VAL A 175 -20.61 -64.58 15.49
N ASP A 176 -19.41 -65.04 15.84
CA ASP A 176 -19.23 -66.36 16.47
C ASP A 176 -17.90 -66.48 17.23
N ALA A 177 -18.06 -66.86 18.51
CA ALA A 177 -17.18 -67.58 19.45
C ALA A 177 -15.78 -67.05 19.80
#